data_AF-A0AA38CJ79-F1
#
_entry.id   AF-A0AA38CJ79-F1
#
_cell.length_a   1.000
_cell.length_b   1.000
_cell.length_c   1.000
_cell.angle_alpha   90.00
_cell.angle_beta   90.00
_cell.angle_gamma   90.00
#
_symmetry.space_group_name_H-M   'P 1'
#
loop_
_entity.id
_entity.type
_entity.pdbx_description
1 polymer ?
#
loop_
_entity_poly.entity_id
_entity_poly.type
_entity_poly.pdbx_seq_one_letter_code
_entity_poly.pdbx_strand_id
1 'polypeptide(L)'
;HISIEDLMRFLREEEALKAMALFEGAQDTNQVNKAALKNWVVSVFRERRALALTLNDTKTAVNKLHRMVNVVVSLIITIIWLLILGIATTHILVFISSQLLLVVFVFGNTCKTIFESIIFLFVMHPFDVGDRCSVEGIQ
;
A
#
# COMPACT_ATOMS: atom_id res chain seq x y z
N HIS A 1 -28.99 3.51 29.82
CA HIS A 1 -28.10 4.63 29.48
C HIS A 1 -26.74 4.30 30.07
N ILE A 2 -25.67 4.39 29.28
CA ILE A 2 -24.30 4.19 29.78
C ILE A 2 -23.74 5.60 29.98
N SER A 3 -23.39 5.93 31.22
CA SER A 3 -22.80 7.23 31.56
C SER A 3 -21.27 7.16 31.47
N ILE A 4 -20.62 8.32 31.34
CA ILE A 4 -19.14 8.46 31.34
C ILE A 4 -18.51 7.71 32.51
N GLU A 5 -19.15 7.80 33.67
CA GLU A 5 -18.70 7.19 34.93
C GLU A 5 -18.56 5.66 34.82
N ASP A 6 -19.40 5.01 34.02
CA ASP A 6 -19.31 3.57 33.78
C ASP A 6 -18.12 3.23 32.86
N LEU A 7 -17.75 4.15 31.96
CA LEU A 7 -16.60 4.00 31.07
C LEU A 7 -15.29 4.28 31.82
N MET A 8 -15.29 5.27 32.73
CA MET A 8 -14.17 5.61 33.62
C MET A 8 -13.83 4.52 34.64
N ARG A 9 -14.74 3.57 34.89
CA ARG A 9 -14.46 2.38 35.72
C ARG A 9 -13.57 1.35 35.04
N PHE A 10 -13.52 1.35 33.69
CA PHE A 10 -12.75 0.38 32.91
C PHE A 10 -11.60 1.01 32.12
N LEU A 11 -11.69 2.31 31.80
CA LEU A 11 -10.68 3.08 31.07
C LEU A 11 -10.21 4.27 31.90
N ARG A 12 -8.98 4.71 31.67
CA ARG A 12 -8.43 5.92 32.32
C ARG A 12 -9.18 7.16 31.79
N GLU A 13 -9.34 8.21 32.61
CA GLU A 13 -10.15 9.40 32.28
C GLU A 13 -9.91 9.97 30.87
N GLU A 14 -8.64 10.06 30.46
CA GLU A 14 -8.26 10.58 29.14
C GLU A 14 -8.69 9.66 27.99
N GLU A 15 -8.66 8.36 28.19
CA GLU A 15 -9.09 7.36 27.20
C GLU A 15 -10.61 7.28 27.13
N ALA A 16 -11.30 7.44 28.27
CA ALA A 16 -12.74 7.53 28.35
C ALA A 16 -13.27 8.78 27.62
N LEU A 17 -12.64 9.94 27.81
CA LEU A 17 -12.98 11.18 27.09
C LEU A 17 -12.73 11.06 25.58
N LYS A 18 -11.63 10.42 25.16
CA LYS A 18 -11.37 10.14 23.74
C LYS A 18 -12.40 9.18 23.15
N ALA A 19 -12.74 8.11 23.87
CA ALA A 19 -13.76 7.16 23.43
C ALA A 19 -15.13 7.84 23.30
N MET A 20 -15.47 8.74 24.22
CA MET A 20 -16.67 9.57 24.14
C MET A 20 -16.72 10.51 22.94
N ALA A 21 -15.59 11.09 22.57
CA ALA A 21 -15.50 11.90 21.36
C ALA A 21 -15.74 11.10 20.06
N LEU A 22 -15.57 9.77 20.10
CA LEU A 22 -15.83 8.91 18.95
C LEU A 22 -17.31 8.49 18.82
N PHE A 23 -18.13 8.65 19.86
CA PHE A 23 -19.56 8.32 19.80
C PHE A 23 -20.38 9.53 19.33
N GLU A 24 -21.04 9.42 18.16
CA GLU A 24 -21.98 10.44 17.68
C GLU A 24 -23.08 10.73 18.72
N GLY A 25 -23.20 11.99 19.14
CA GLY A 25 -24.22 12.48 20.07
C GLY A 25 -23.83 12.46 21.56
N ALA A 26 -22.63 11.99 21.92
CA ALA A 26 -22.18 11.94 23.32
C ALA A 26 -21.71 13.30 23.88
N GLN A 27 -21.39 14.27 23.01
CA GLN A 27 -20.95 15.61 23.40
C GLN A 27 -22.07 16.46 24.00
N ASP A 28 -23.32 16.28 23.56
CA ASP A 28 -24.45 17.12 23.98
C ASP A 28 -25.25 16.58 25.17
N THR A 29 -25.20 15.26 25.43
CA THR A 29 -26.10 14.62 26.41
C THR A 29 -25.41 13.88 27.54
N ASN A 30 -24.07 13.81 27.55
CA ASN A 30 -23.26 13.10 28.56
C ASN A 30 -23.67 11.62 28.78
N GLN A 31 -24.49 11.06 27.88
CA GLN A 31 -25.10 9.74 27.96
C GLN A 31 -24.99 9.06 26.61
N VAL A 32 -24.37 7.88 26.58
CA VAL A 32 -24.27 7.08 25.36
C VAL A 32 -25.54 6.25 25.22
N ASN A 33 -26.32 6.54 24.18
CA ASN A 33 -27.48 5.73 23.82
C ASN A 33 -27.03 4.38 23.24
N LYS A 34 -27.78 3.31 23.51
CA LYS A 34 -27.50 1.95 23.01
C LYS A 34 -27.40 1.90 21.48
N ALA A 35 -28.16 2.76 20.79
CA ALA A 35 -28.11 2.92 19.33
C ALA A 35 -26.78 3.53 18.85
N ALA A 36 -26.25 4.53 19.56
CA ALA A 36 -24.98 5.18 19.23
C ALA A 36 -23.80 4.22 19.42
N LEU A 37 -23.79 3.47 20.54
CA LEU A 37 -22.79 2.42 20.78
C LEU A 37 -22.84 1.34 19.67
N LYS A 38 -24.04 0.90 19.28
CA LYS A 38 -24.21 -0.10 18.22
C LYS A 38 -23.67 0.40 16.87
N ASN A 39 -23.99 1.64 16.49
CA ASN A 39 -23.52 2.23 15.23
C ASN A 39 -21.99 2.41 15.23
N TRP A 40 -21.41 2.83 16.34
CA TRP A 40 -19.97 2.95 16.50
C TRP A 40 -19.24 1.60 16.42
N VAL A 41 -19.75 0.57 17.10
CA VAL A 41 -19.16 -0.77 17.00
C VAL A 41 -19.20 -1.27 15.55
N VAL A 42 -20.29 -1.01 14.83
CA VAL A 42 -20.43 -1.38 13.41
C VAL A 42 -19.48 -0.59 12.52
N SER A 43 -19.30 0.73 12.75
CA SER A 43 -18.37 1.55 11.97
C SER A 43 -16.91 1.11 12.20
N VAL A 44 -16.51 0.87 13.45
CA VAL A 44 -15.18 0.36 13.80
C VAL A 44 -14.92 -1.02 13.19
N PHE A 45 -15.89 -1.93 13.23
CA PHE A 45 -15.76 -3.23 12.57
C PHE A 45 -15.64 -3.11 11.05
N ARG A 46 -16.36 -2.16 10.44
CA ARG A 46 -16.29 -1.89 9.01
C ARG A 46 -14.94 -1.30 8.61
N GLU A 47 -14.37 -0.40 9.40
CA GLU A 47 -13.01 0.13 9.21
C GLU A 47 -11.95 -0.97 9.35
N ARG A 48 -12.04 -1.82 10.38
CA ARG A 48 -11.15 -2.98 10.55
C ARG A 48 -11.23 -3.92 9.34
N ARG A 49 -12.43 -4.16 8.81
CA ARG A 49 -12.64 -4.97 7.62
C ARG A 49 -12.08 -4.29 6.37
N ALA A 50 -12.23 -2.98 6.22
CA ALA A 50 -11.65 -2.21 5.13
C ALA A 50 -10.11 -2.28 5.15
N LEU A 51 -9.48 -2.10 6.32
CA LEU A 51 -8.04 -2.26 6.50
C LEU A 51 -7.56 -3.70 6.20
N ALA A 52 -8.32 -4.71 6.62
CA ALA A 52 -8.02 -6.11 6.29
C ALA A 52 -8.15 -6.40 4.79
N LEU A 53 -9.11 -5.77 4.10
CA LEU A 53 -9.21 -5.82 2.64
C LEU A 53 -7.99 -5.18 1.97
N THR A 54 -7.58 -3.98 2.41
CA THR A 54 -6.40 -3.29 1.87
C THR A 54 -5.11 -4.11 2.06
N LEU A 55 -4.94 -4.76 3.22
CA LEU A 55 -3.79 -5.64 3.46
C LEU A 55 -3.79 -6.89 2.56
N ASN A 56 -4.97 -7.45 2.27
CA ASN A 56 -5.08 -8.61 1.37
C ASN A 56 -4.78 -8.22 -0.10
N ASP A 57 -5.14 -7.01 -0.50
CA ASP A 57 -4.81 -6.45 -1.82
C ASP A 57 -3.29 -6.26 -1.98
N THR A 58 -2.59 -5.78 -0.94
CA THR A 58 -1.12 -5.71 -0.93
C THR A 58 -0.49 -7.09 -1.06
N LYS A 59 -1.02 -8.12 -0.38
CA LYS A 59 -0.51 -9.50 -0.49
C LYS A 59 -0.66 -10.06 -1.90
N THR A 60 -1.78 -9.75 -2.57
CA THR A 60 -2.04 -10.15 -3.95
C THR A 60 -1.13 -9.43 -4.94
N ALA A 61 -0.93 -8.12 -4.74
CA ALA A 61 0.00 -7.32 -5.54
C ALA A 61 1.45 -7.82 -5.40
N VAL A 62 1.90 -8.13 -4.17
CA VAL A 62 3.23 -8.69 -3.91
C VAL A 62 3.39 -10.06 -4.58
N ASN A 63 2.38 -10.93 -4.54
CA ASN A 63 2.44 -12.22 -5.22
C ASN A 63 2.52 -12.06 -6.76
N LYS A 64 1.81 -11.08 -7.32
CA LYS A 64 1.90 -10.73 -8.74
C LYS A 64 3.30 -10.24 -9.10
N LEU A 65 3.89 -9.38 -8.27
CA LEU A 65 5.25 -8.87 -8.45
C LEU A 65 6.28 -10.01 -8.37
N HIS A 66 6.17 -10.89 -7.38
CA HIS A 66 7.04 -12.05 -7.24
C HIS A 66 6.98 -12.95 -8.48
N ARG A 67 5.78 -13.15 -9.05
CA ARG A 67 5.61 -13.89 -10.30
C ARG A 67 6.28 -13.18 -11.48
N MET A 68 6.17 -11.86 -11.60
CA MET A 68 6.85 -11.09 -12.65
C MET A 68 8.37 -11.16 -12.53
N VAL A 69 8.91 -10.97 -11.31
CA VAL A 69 10.35 -11.10 -11.04
C VAL A 69 10.84 -12.51 -11.37
N ASN A 70 10.09 -13.55 -11.00
CA ASN A 70 10.47 -14.92 -11.29
C ASN A 70 10.53 -15.20 -12.81
N VAL A 71 9.62 -14.63 -13.60
CA VAL A 71 9.69 -14.71 -15.07
C VAL A 71 10.98 -14.07 -15.59
N VAL A 72 11.33 -12.87 -15.11
CA VAL A 72 12.57 -12.18 -15.51
C VAL A 72 13.81 -12.99 -15.10
N VAL A 73 13.86 -13.50 -13.87
CA VAL A 73 14.96 -14.34 -13.37
C VAL A 73 15.09 -15.62 -14.20
N SER A 74 13.97 -16.28 -14.52
CA SER A 74 13.98 -17.48 -15.37
C SER A 74 14.51 -17.22 -16.78
N LEU A 75 14.22 -16.04 -17.34
CA LEU A 75 14.75 -15.62 -18.64
C LEU A 75 16.28 -15.44 -18.57
N ILE A 76 16.78 -14.77 -17.53
CA ILE A 76 18.22 -14.59 -17.30
C ILE A 76 18.93 -15.93 -17.13
N ILE A 77 18.35 -16.84 -16.32
CA ILE A 77 18.90 -18.20 -16.13
C ILE A 77 18.94 -18.96 -17.45
N THR A 78 17.89 -18.85 -18.28
CA THR A 78 17.84 -19.47 -19.61
C THR A 78 18.95 -18.93 -20.52
N ILE A 79 19.22 -17.62 -20.49
CA ILE A 79 20.31 -17.00 -21.25
C ILE A 79 21.68 -17.52 -20.79
N ILE A 80 21.92 -17.58 -19.47
CA ILE A 80 23.18 -18.09 -18.90
C ILE A 80 23.36 -19.57 -19.27
N TRP A 81 22.29 -20.37 -19.19
CA TRP A 81 22.31 -21.78 -19.54
C TRP A 81 22.66 -22.01 -21.03
N LEU A 82 22.06 -21.24 -21.94
CA LEU A 82 22.41 -21.22 -23.37
C LEU A 82 23.88 -20.82 -23.61
N LEU A 83 24.42 -19.93 -22.78
CA LEU A 83 25.82 -19.51 -22.84
C LEU A 83 26.77 -20.65 -22.43
N ILE A 84 26.46 -21.35 -21.34
CA ILE A 84 27.26 -22.48 -20.83
C ILE A 84 27.23 -23.69 -21.79
N LEU A 85 26.09 -23.95 -22.43
CA LEU A 85 25.94 -25.02 -23.42
C LEU A 85 26.78 -24.80 -24.70
N GLY A 86 27.45 -23.66 -24.84
CA GLY A 86 28.29 -23.34 -26.01
C GLY A 86 27.48 -23.11 -27.31
N ILE A 87 26.15 -23.12 -27.22
CA ILE A 87 25.23 -22.81 -28.32
C ILE A 87 25.26 -21.30 -28.63
N ALA A 88 25.75 -20.47 -27.71
CA ALA A 88 25.95 -19.03 -27.88
C ALA A 88 27.03 -18.71 -28.94
N THR A 89 26.71 -18.99 -30.20
CA THR A 89 27.42 -18.46 -31.36
C THR A 89 27.21 -16.95 -31.41
N THR A 90 28.16 -16.19 -31.95
CA THR A 90 28.10 -14.73 -32.15
C THR A 90 26.75 -14.25 -32.70
N HIS A 91 26.11 -15.04 -33.56
CA HIS A 91 24.77 -14.79 -34.10
C HIS A 91 23.66 -14.70 -33.05
N ILE A 92 23.64 -15.57 -32.04
CA ILE A 92 22.60 -15.56 -30.98
C ILE A 92 22.81 -14.38 -30.05
N LEU A 93 24.06 -14.04 -29.73
CA LEU A 93 24.38 -12.89 -28.88
C LEU A 93 23.99 -11.57 -29.56
N VAL A 94 24.26 -11.45 -30.86
CA VAL A 94 23.84 -10.29 -31.67
C VAL A 94 22.31 -10.22 -31.79
N PHE A 95 21.64 -11.36 -31.93
CA PHE A 95 20.17 -11.40 -31.97
C PHE A 95 19.55 -10.97 -30.63
N ILE A 96 20.09 -11.43 -29.50
CA ILE A 96 19.62 -11.03 -28.17
C ILE A 96 19.91 -9.55 -27.92
N SER A 97 21.10 -9.04 -28.26
CA SER A 97 21.42 -7.63 -28.04
C SER A 97 20.50 -6.70 -28.85
N SER A 98 20.21 -7.04 -30.10
CA SER A 98 19.21 -6.35 -30.93
C SER A 98 17.84 -6.29 -30.24
N GLN A 99 17.40 -7.40 -29.66
CA GLN A 99 16.06 -7.51 -29.08
C GLN A 99 15.98 -6.78 -27.74
N LEU A 100 17.07 -6.81 -26.98
CA LEU A 100 17.22 -6.09 -25.73
C LEU A 100 17.21 -4.57 -25.97
N LEU A 101 17.83 -4.09 -27.06
CA LEU A 101 17.79 -2.68 -27.46
C LEU A 101 16.36 -2.22 -27.77
N LEU A 102 15.56 -3.03 -28.48
CA LEU A 102 14.15 -2.71 -28.74
C LEU A 102 13.34 -2.60 -27.44
N VAL A 103 13.53 -3.55 -26.52
CA VAL A 103 12.86 -3.53 -25.21
C VAL A 103 13.28 -2.29 -24.40
N VAL A 104 14.57 -1.96 -24.35
CA VAL A 104 15.06 -0.78 -23.64
C VAL A 104 14.57 0.52 -24.28
N PHE A 105 14.41 0.57 -25.61
CA PHE A 105 13.87 1.76 -26.26
C PHE A 105 12.40 1.99 -25.92
N VAL A 106 11.59 0.93 -25.93
CA VAL A 106 10.16 1.01 -25.63
C VAL A 106 9.90 1.24 -24.13
N PHE A 107 10.60 0.49 -23.26
CA PHE A 107 10.37 0.50 -21.82
C PHE A 107 11.33 1.41 -21.04
N GLY A 108 12.37 1.96 -21.67
CA GLY A 108 13.41 2.75 -20.99
C GLY A 108 12.86 4.01 -20.33
N ASN A 109 11.95 4.71 -21.00
CA ASN A 109 11.26 5.86 -20.42
C ASN A 109 10.41 5.46 -19.20
N THR A 110 9.69 4.34 -19.28
CA THR A 110 8.91 3.81 -18.16
C THR A 110 9.82 3.42 -16.99
N CYS A 111 10.93 2.73 -17.24
CA CYS A 111 11.92 2.39 -16.21
C CYS A 111 12.51 3.64 -15.55
N LYS A 112 12.81 4.68 -16.32
CA LYS A 112 13.29 5.96 -15.81
C LYS A 112 12.26 6.59 -14.87
N THR A 113 11.01 6.73 -15.30
CA THR A 113 9.94 7.31 -14.47
C THR A 113 9.69 6.49 -13.21
N ILE A 114 9.71 5.16 -13.30
CA ILE A 114 9.57 4.28 -12.12
C ILE A 114 10.73 4.49 -11.15
N PHE A 115 11.96 4.54 -11.65
CA PHE A 115 13.14 4.76 -10.81
C PHE A 115 13.11 6.12 -10.11
N GLU A 116 12.76 7.18 -10.85
CA GLU A 116 12.53 8.52 -10.29
C GLU A 116 11.43 8.49 -9.23
N SER A 117 10.33 7.78 -9.48
CA SER A 117 9.22 7.65 -8.53
C SER A 117 9.62 6.89 -7.26
N ILE A 118 10.44 5.84 -7.37
CA ILE A 118 10.94 5.07 -6.23
C ILE A 118 11.87 5.95 -5.37
N ILE A 119 12.79 6.68 -5.99
CA ILE A 119 13.67 7.62 -5.27
C ILE A 119 12.83 8.69 -4.58
N PHE A 120 11.86 9.26 -5.30
CA PHE A 120 10.98 10.27 -4.76
C PHE A 120 10.22 9.75 -3.53
N LEU A 121 9.60 8.58 -3.62
CA LEU A 121 8.75 8.04 -2.57
C LEU A 121 9.52 7.51 -1.35
N PHE A 122 10.67 6.85 -1.55
CA PHE A 122 11.41 6.17 -0.47
C PHE A 122 12.69 6.86 -0.01
N VAL A 123 13.31 7.69 -0.85
CA VAL A 123 14.59 8.34 -0.50
C VAL A 123 14.36 9.79 -0.10
N MET A 124 13.59 10.53 -0.90
CA MET A 124 13.38 11.96 -0.65
C MET A 124 12.30 12.24 0.39
N HIS A 125 11.36 11.32 0.62
CA HIS A 125 10.17 11.50 1.48
C HIS A 125 9.56 12.92 1.42
N PRO A 126 9.23 13.44 0.22
CA PRO A 126 8.71 14.80 0.07
C PRO A 126 7.28 14.96 0.60
N PHE A 127 6.56 13.85 0.78
CA PHE A 127 5.22 13.81 1.37
C PHE A 127 5.13 12.60 2.29
N ASP A 128 4.60 12.80 3.50
CA ASP A 128 4.34 11.74 4.45
C ASP A 128 2.83 11.53 4.65
N VAL A 129 2.45 10.37 5.19
CA VAL A 129 1.03 10.01 5.37
C VAL A 129 0.37 10.96 6.36
N GLY A 130 -0.44 11.90 5.85
CA GLY A 130 -1.13 12.92 6.65
C GLY A 130 -0.93 14.35 6.14
N ASP A 131 -0.03 14.56 5.18
CA ASP A 131 0.19 15.87 4.58
C ASP A 131 -1.02 16.32 3.74
N ARG A 132 -1.48 17.54 4.00
CA ARG A 132 -2.51 18.20 3.19
C ARG A 132 -1.84 18.90 2.03
N CYS A 133 -1.74 18.21 0.90
CA CYS A 133 -1.17 18.77 -0.33
C CYS A 133 -2.27 19.45 -1.14
N SER A 134 -2.17 20.76 -1.34
CA SER A 134 -3.04 21.47 -2.30
C SER A 134 -2.43 21.37 -3.69
N VAL A 135 -3.13 20.69 -4.60
CA VAL A 135 -2.74 20.55 -5.99
C VAL A 135 -3.63 21.45 -6.83
N GLU A 136 -3.05 22.43 -7.52
CA GLU A 136 -3.73 23.32 -8.47
C GLU A 136 -4.94 24.11 -7.93
N GLY A 137 -4.83 24.65 -6.71
CA GLY A 137 -5.74 25.73 -6.26
C GLY A 137 -7.19 25.32 -6.00
N ILE A 138 -7.49 24.03 -5.97
CA ILE A 138 -8.74 23.51 -5.43
C ILE A 138 -8.38 22.74 -4.16
N GLN A 139 -8.90 23.24 -3.05
CA GLN A 139 -8.56 22.84 -1.70
C GLN A 139 -9.15 21.49 -1.33
#